data_AF-A0A563E8K1-F1
#
_entry.id   AF-A0A563E8K1-F1
#
_cell.length_a   1.000
_cell.length_b   1.000
_cell.length_c   1.000
_cell.angle_alpha   90.00
_cell.angle_beta   90.00
_cell.angle_gamma   90.00
#
_symmetry.space_group_name_H-M   'P 1'
#
loop_
_entity.id
_entity.type
_entity.pdbx_description
1 polymer ?
#
loop_
_entity_poly.entity_id
_entity_poly.type
_entity_poly.pdbx_seq_one_letter_code
_entity_poly.pdbx_strand_id
1 'polypeptide(L)'
;MQGNVVVIPRAVLNAITTATVHIQGSGYAERGSILALGCTPEFGCTHAADQQVAGSVIGNKPLAVYLNGATVRRNVLVFGGGPAVGCVDTGFPPLGHDLPMKDNTIGGNVVIDGWAGCWAGLLRNTIGGSVSYSRVKANTSSGSNGQPLDPQGPDSNEIVANTIRGALVCWGNTPAPQFGDAGDPPCATNHAGCGKWGQCANL
;
A
#
# COMPACT_ATOMS: atom_id res chain seq x y z
N MET A 1 18.63 5.75 -10.58
CA MET A 1 18.16 7.11 -10.89
C MET A 1 18.80 8.07 -9.90
N GLN A 2 19.50 9.10 -10.40
CA GLN A 2 20.14 10.10 -9.54
C GLN A 2 19.11 11.17 -9.15
N GLY A 3 19.10 11.57 -7.87
CA GLY A 3 18.15 12.57 -7.36
C GLY A 3 16.71 12.08 -7.25
N ASN A 4 15.79 13.04 -7.24
CA ASN A 4 14.35 12.79 -7.11
C ASN A 4 13.75 12.27 -8.43
N VAL A 5 12.75 11.41 -8.31
CA VAL A 5 11.94 10.93 -9.44
C VAL A 5 10.53 11.47 -9.26
N VAL A 6 10.03 12.17 -10.27
CA VAL A 6 8.66 12.72 -10.26
C VAL A 6 7.88 12.07 -11.38
N VAL A 7 6.85 11.31 -11.02
CA VAL A 7 5.85 10.82 -11.96
C VAL A 7 4.80 11.92 -12.11
N ILE A 8 4.91 12.63 -13.23
CA ILE A 8 4.03 13.78 -13.54
C ILE A 8 2.57 13.34 -13.64
N PRO A 9 1.61 14.29 -13.57
CA PRO A 9 0.19 13.96 -13.56
C PRO A 9 -0.21 13.00 -14.68
N ARG A 10 -0.96 11.94 -14.33
CA ARG A 10 -1.45 10.89 -15.24
C ARG A 10 -0.38 10.07 -15.97
N ALA A 11 0.89 10.24 -15.63
CA ALA A 11 1.96 9.37 -16.11
C ALA A 11 2.07 8.10 -15.25
N VAL A 12 2.75 7.10 -15.81
CA VAL A 12 2.99 5.81 -15.15
C VAL A 12 4.50 5.57 -15.11
N LEU A 13 5.03 5.38 -13.91
CA LEU A 13 6.29 4.68 -13.72
C LEU A 13 5.96 3.25 -13.29
N ASN A 14 6.09 2.32 -14.24
CA ASN A 14 5.96 0.90 -13.96
C ASN A 14 7.36 0.27 -13.83
N ALA A 15 7.82 0.15 -12.59
CA ALA A 15 9.03 -0.60 -12.24
C ALA A 15 8.67 -1.80 -11.36
N ILE A 16 7.57 -2.49 -11.69
CA ILE A 16 7.30 -3.84 -11.21
C ILE A 16 8.21 -4.79 -11.97
N THR A 17 9.32 -5.14 -11.35
CA THR A 17 10.39 -5.94 -11.97
C THR A 17 11.24 -6.58 -10.89
N THR A 18 11.88 -7.71 -11.20
CA THR A 18 12.93 -8.31 -10.37
C THR A 18 14.27 -7.58 -10.47
N ALA A 19 14.42 -6.64 -11.40
CA ALA A 19 15.63 -5.84 -11.53
C ALA A 19 15.79 -4.86 -10.36
N THR A 20 17.04 -4.52 -10.06
CA THR A 20 17.39 -3.48 -9.08
C THR A 20 17.03 -2.10 -9.63
N VAL A 21 16.20 -1.36 -8.90
CA VAL A 21 15.96 0.07 -9.15
C VAL A 21 16.30 0.84 -7.89
N HIS A 22 17.20 1.80 -8.03
CA HIS A 22 17.59 2.67 -6.93
C HIS A 22 17.26 4.12 -7.28
N ILE A 23 16.37 4.73 -6.50
CA ILE A 23 16.09 6.17 -6.50
C ILE A 23 16.91 6.81 -5.38
N GLN A 24 17.94 7.58 -5.73
CA GLN A 24 18.84 8.22 -4.75
C GLN A 24 18.18 9.37 -3.97
N GLY A 25 17.10 9.94 -4.49
CA GLY A 25 16.27 10.92 -3.80
C GLY A 25 14.93 10.32 -3.37
N SER A 26 13.89 11.15 -3.45
CA SER A 26 12.51 10.76 -3.18
C SER A 26 11.76 10.43 -4.48
N GLY A 27 10.78 9.54 -4.39
CA GLY A 27 9.80 9.27 -5.44
C GLY A 27 8.52 10.07 -5.21
N TYR A 28 8.03 10.78 -6.21
CA TYR A 28 6.81 11.57 -6.17
C TYR A 28 5.80 11.02 -7.17
N ALA A 29 4.58 10.78 -6.72
CA ALA A 29 3.44 10.42 -7.55
C ALA A 29 2.44 11.57 -7.52
N GLU A 30 2.40 12.34 -8.61
CA GLU A 30 1.46 13.46 -8.75
C GLU A 30 0.03 12.98 -9.06
N ARG A 31 -0.88 13.94 -9.18
CA ARG A 31 -2.31 13.67 -9.40
C ARG A 31 -2.56 12.66 -10.53
N GLY A 32 -3.28 11.58 -10.20
CA GLY A 32 -3.70 10.56 -11.15
C GLY A 32 -2.54 9.77 -11.76
N SER A 33 -1.32 9.92 -11.26
CA SER A 33 -0.18 9.14 -11.71
C SER A 33 -0.13 7.78 -11.03
N ILE A 34 0.64 6.86 -11.60
CA ILE A 34 0.94 5.57 -11.00
C ILE A 34 2.45 5.49 -10.78
N LEU A 35 2.85 5.27 -9.53
CA LEU A 35 4.22 4.92 -9.17
C LEU A 35 4.22 3.49 -8.66
N ALA A 36 4.85 2.58 -9.40
CA ALA A 36 4.92 1.18 -9.04
C ALA A 36 6.38 0.74 -8.95
N LEU A 37 6.79 0.25 -7.77
CA LEU A 37 8.14 -0.19 -7.47
C LEU A 37 8.14 -1.59 -6.85
N GLY A 38 9.13 -2.36 -7.29
CA GLY A 38 9.42 -3.69 -6.76
C GLY A 38 8.41 -4.75 -7.17
N CYS A 39 8.61 -5.95 -6.64
CA CYS A 39 7.87 -7.13 -7.05
C CYS A 39 7.97 -8.21 -5.98
N THR A 40 6.87 -8.96 -5.80
CA THR A 40 6.78 -10.14 -4.93
C THR A 40 6.17 -11.31 -5.73
N PRO A 41 6.14 -12.55 -5.20
CA PRO A 41 5.52 -13.69 -5.88
C PRO A 41 4.06 -13.50 -6.29
N GLU A 42 3.29 -12.75 -5.50
CA GLU A 42 1.90 -12.37 -5.83
C GLU A 42 1.83 -11.45 -7.06
N PHE A 43 2.95 -10.78 -7.38
CA PHE A 43 3.13 -9.96 -8.57
C PHE A 43 3.85 -10.72 -9.71
N GLY A 44 3.93 -12.06 -9.62
CA GLY A 44 4.50 -12.93 -10.65
C GLY A 44 6.04 -13.03 -10.62
N CYS A 45 6.70 -12.55 -9.57
CA CYS A 45 8.15 -12.59 -9.45
C CYS A 45 8.67 -13.77 -8.63
N THR A 46 9.73 -14.42 -9.09
CA THR A 46 10.31 -15.58 -8.39
C THR A 46 10.97 -15.22 -7.05
N HIS A 47 11.40 -13.96 -6.90
CA HIS A 47 11.99 -13.41 -5.67
C HIS A 47 11.61 -11.94 -5.50
N ALA A 48 11.73 -11.45 -4.26
CA ALA A 48 11.59 -10.02 -3.97
C ALA A 48 12.69 -9.21 -4.68
N ALA A 49 12.30 -8.09 -5.28
CA ALA A 49 13.22 -7.20 -5.98
C ALA A 49 14.00 -6.30 -5.01
N ASP A 50 15.28 -6.05 -5.26
CA ASP A 50 16.06 -5.07 -4.48
C ASP A 50 15.77 -3.65 -4.99
N GLN A 51 14.67 -3.08 -4.51
CA GLN A 51 14.23 -1.74 -4.92
C GLN A 51 14.38 -0.77 -3.77
N GLN A 52 15.13 0.30 -4.01
CA GLN A 52 15.54 1.22 -2.96
C GLN A 52 15.16 2.66 -3.29
N VAL A 53 14.56 3.33 -2.31
CA VAL A 53 14.32 4.77 -2.32
C VAL A 53 15.03 5.36 -1.11
N ALA A 54 16.11 6.12 -1.35
CA ALA A 54 16.90 6.71 -0.28
C ALA A 54 16.19 7.89 0.42
N GLY A 55 15.21 8.48 -0.24
CA GLY A 55 14.30 9.49 0.31
C GLY A 55 12.97 8.91 0.77
N SER A 56 11.91 9.69 0.54
CA SER A 56 10.52 9.31 0.81
C SER A 56 9.81 8.90 -0.48
N VAL A 57 8.70 8.18 -0.35
CA VAL A 57 7.70 8.04 -1.42
C VAL A 57 6.50 8.93 -1.06
N ILE A 58 6.14 9.86 -1.93
CA ILE A 58 5.11 10.87 -1.68
C ILE A 58 4.10 10.88 -2.82
N GLY A 59 2.88 10.44 -2.54
CA GLY A 59 1.72 10.51 -3.42
C GLY A 59 0.82 11.69 -3.05
N ASN A 60 0.65 12.64 -3.97
CA ASN A 60 -0.34 13.70 -3.85
C ASN A 60 -1.47 13.47 -4.86
N LYS A 61 -2.56 12.88 -4.37
CA LYS A 61 -3.70 12.41 -5.16
C LYS A 61 -3.31 11.44 -6.29
N PRO A 62 -2.40 10.48 -6.07
CA PRO A 62 -2.00 9.54 -7.10
C PRO A 62 -3.21 8.69 -7.52
N LEU A 63 -3.17 8.12 -8.72
CA LEU A 63 -4.12 7.05 -9.06
C LEU A 63 -3.78 5.81 -8.23
N ALA A 64 -2.50 5.44 -8.18
CA ALA A 64 -2.03 4.34 -7.34
C ALA A 64 -0.56 4.49 -6.97
N VAL A 65 -0.18 3.86 -5.86
CA VAL A 65 1.21 3.66 -5.44
C VAL A 65 1.36 2.19 -5.08
N TYR A 66 2.20 1.48 -5.84
CA TYR A 66 2.53 0.08 -5.59
C TYR A 66 3.94 0.02 -5.01
N LEU A 67 4.09 -0.56 -3.82
CA LEU A 67 5.38 -0.84 -3.18
C LEU A 67 5.38 -2.31 -2.77
N ASN A 68 6.17 -3.13 -3.45
CA ASN A 68 6.23 -4.57 -3.19
C ASN A 68 7.69 -5.01 -3.03
N GLY A 69 8.08 -5.43 -1.82
CA GLY A 69 9.47 -5.82 -1.54
C GLY A 69 10.47 -4.65 -1.59
N ALA A 70 10.01 -3.40 -1.44
CA ALA A 70 10.87 -2.23 -1.56
C ALA A 70 11.44 -1.77 -0.20
N THR A 71 12.60 -1.12 -0.23
CA THR A 71 13.17 -0.38 0.91
C THR A 71 13.03 1.13 0.70
N VAL A 72 12.25 1.80 1.54
CA VAL A 72 12.12 3.25 1.58
C VAL A 72 12.78 3.76 2.86
N ARG A 73 13.86 4.53 2.73
CA ARG A 73 14.67 4.95 3.89
C ARG A 73 13.97 5.98 4.78
N ARG A 74 13.04 6.77 4.24
CA ARG A 74 12.28 7.77 4.98
C ARG A 74 10.79 7.40 5.03
N ASN A 75 9.91 8.33 4.69
CA ASN A 75 8.47 8.18 4.88
C ASN A 75 7.78 7.67 3.61
N VAL A 76 6.63 7.02 3.77
CA VAL A 76 5.66 6.80 2.70
C VAL A 76 4.42 7.61 3.03
N LEU A 77 4.09 8.58 2.18
CA LEU A 77 2.98 9.52 2.40
C LEU A 77 2.05 9.49 1.19
N VAL A 78 0.78 9.16 1.35
CA VAL A 78 -0.24 9.15 0.30
C VAL A 78 -1.44 9.97 0.76
N PHE A 79 -1.75 11.03 0.03
CA PHE A 79 -2.85 11.94 0.35
C PHE A 79 -3.87 11.99 -0.78
N GLY A 80 -5.08 11.48 -0.55
CA GLY A 80 -6.17 11.44 -1.52
C GLY A 80 -5.88 10.53 -2.72
N GLY A 81 -6.67 10.71 -3.78
CA GLY A 81 -6.47 10.03 -5.06
C GLY A 81 -7.27 8.74 -5.20
N GLY A 82 -6.79 7.85 -6.06
CA GLY A 82 -7.45 6.61 -6.43
C GLY A 82 -8.51 6.75 -7.53
N PRO A 83 -8.96 5.62 -8.12
CA PRO A 83 -9.93 5.57 -9.23
C PRO A 83 -11.39 5.80 -8.80
N ALA A 84 -11.66 6.04 -7.51
CA ALA A 84 -12.96 5.91 -6.84
C ALA A 84 -13.39 4.45 -6.57
N VAL A 85 -14.29 4.28 -5.59
CA VAL A 85 -14.69 2.97 -5.02
C VAL A 85 -15.52 2.07 -5.94
N GLY A 86 -16.00 2.58 -7.08
CA GLY A 86 -16.85 1.82 -8.01
C GLY A 86 -16.07 0.98 -9.03
N CYS A 87 -14.79 0.71 -8.78
CA CYS A 87 -13.95 0.01 -9.74
C CYS A 87 -14.17 -1.51 -9.69
N VAL A 88 -13.94 -2.16 -10.82
CA VAL A 88 -13.89 -3.62 -10.93
C VAL A 88 -12.41 -3.99 -10.94
N ASP A 89 -11.97 -4.73 -9.94
CA ASP A 89 -10.64 -5.34 -9.97
C ASP A 89 -10.60 -6.31 -11.16
N THR A 90 -9.71 -6.02 -12.12
CA THR A 90 -9.56 -6.80 -13.35
C THR A 90 -8.42 -7.83 -13.26
N GLY A 91 -7.87 -8.07 -12.06
CA GLY A 91 -6.82 -9.06 -11.82
C GLY A 91 -5.43 -8.42 -11.79
N PHE A 92 -4.37 -9.15 -12.17
CA PHE A 92 -2.98 -8.71 -11.98
C PHE A 92 -2.12 -8.67 -13.27
N PRO A 93 -1.40 -7.55 -13.60
CA PRO A 93 -1.61 -6.18 -13.14
C PRO A 93 -2.22 -5.26 -14.21
N PRO A 94 -3.55 -5.12 -14.28
CA PRO A 94 -4.19 -3.82 -14.44
C PRO A 94 -3.75 -2.88 -13.30
N LEU A 95 -2.79 -2.01 -13.59
CA LEU A 95 -2.35 -0.97 -12.68
C LEU A 95 -3.41 0.13 -12.53
N GLY A 96 -3.50 0.70 -11.33
CA GLY A 96 -4.25 1.94 -11.08
C GLY A 96 -5.57 1.75 -10.35
N HIS A 97 -5.91 0.51 -9.95
CA HIS A 97 -7.12 0.23 -9.18
C HIS A 97 -6.88 0.17 -7.67
N ASP A 98 -5.65 -0.16 -7.28
CA ASP A 98 -5.31 -0.57 -5.92
C ASP A 98 -4.20 0.26 -5.30
N LEU A 99 -4.02 0.09 -3.99
CA LEU A 99 -2.92 0.67 -3.22
C LEU A 99 -2.16 -0.42 -2.42
N PRO A 100 -1.39 -1.30 -3.07
CA PRO A 100 -0.60 -2.31 -2.39
C PRO A 100 0.72 -1.77 -1.86
N MET A 101 0.92 -2.00 -0.58
CA MET A 101 2.19 -1.86 0.12
C MET A 101 2.48 -3.18 0.84
N LYS A 102 3.18 -4.09 0.16
CA LYS A 102 3.50 -5.44 0.66
C LYS A 102 5.00 -5.64 0.86
N ASP A 103 5.37 -6.28 1.95
CA ASP A 103 6.73 -6.79 2.19
C ASP A 103 7.83 -5.70 2.15
N ASN A 104 7.50 -4.46 2.53
CA ASN A 104 8.46 -3.35 2.46
C ASN A 104 9.21 -3.12 3.78
N THR A 105 10.40 -2.53 3.66
CA THR A 105 11.10 -1.91 4.80
C THR A 105 11.02 -0.40 4.68
N ILE A 106 10.38 0.26 5.65
CA ILE A 106 10.14 1.71 5.66
C ILE A 106 10.78 2.30 6.91
N GLY A 107 11.80 3.15 6.75
CA GLY A 107 12.55 3.70 7.88
C GLY A 107 11.78 4.73 8.71
N GLY A 108 10.82 5.42 8.10
CA GLY A 108 10.03 6.49 8.71
C GLY A 108 8.57 6.11 8.94
N ASN A 109 7.71 7.13 8.87
CA ASN A 109 6.26 6.97 9.05
C ASN A 109 5.58 6.55 7.75
N VAL A 110 4.45 5.86 7.90
CA VAL A 110 3.48 5.65 6.83
C VAL A 110 2.25 6.49 7.12
N VAL A 111 1.86 7.34 6.17
CA VAL A 111 0.61 8.09 6.23
C VAL A 111 -0.17 7.80 4.96
N ILE A 112 -1.35 7.22 5.09
CA ILE A 112 -2.29 7.03 4.00
C ILE A 112 -3.59 7.70 4.44
N ASP A 113 -3.94 8.79 3.76
CA ASP A 113 -5.08 9.60 4.13
C ASP A 113 -5.96 9.93 2.93
N GLY A 114 -7.20 9.44 2.92
CA GLY A 114 -8.21 9.84 1.94
C GLY A 114 -8.10 9.19 0.56
N TRP A 115 -7.26 8.17 0.37
CA TRP A 115 -7.20 7.43 -0.90
C TRP A 115 -8.48 6.59 -1.11
N ALA A 116 -8.94 6.46 -2.36
CA ALA A 116 -10.16 5.73 -2.68
C ALA A 116 -10.08 4.85 -3.94
N GLY A 117 -10.27 3.53 -3.81
CA GLY A 117 -10.19 2.60 -4.94
C GLY A 117 -10.77 1.22 -4.65
N CYS A 118 -10.23 0.20 -5.29
CA CYS A 118 -10.76 -1.17 -5.25
C CYS A 118 -10.29 -1.85 -3.97
N TRP A 119 -8.98 -2.01 -3.86
CA TRP A 119 -8.36 -2.61 -2.71
C TRP A 119 -7.20 -1.72 -2.21
N ALA A 120 -7.05 -1.62 -0.89
CA ALA A 120 -5.93 -0.96 -0.25
C ALA A 120 -5.35 -1.90 0.79
N GLY A 121 -4.03 -2.09 0.76
CA GLY A 121 -3.39 -3.00 1.69
C GLY A 121 -2.04 -2.52 2.17
N LEU A 122 -1.85 -2.60 3.48
CA LEU A 122 -0.57 -2.48 4.15
C LEU A 122 -0.23 -3.83 4.80
N LEU A 123 0.57 -4.67 4.12
CA LEU A 123 0.81 -6.04 4.54
C LEU A 123 2.30 -6.33 4.76
N ARG A 124 2.63 -6.99 5.87
CA ARG A 124 3.97 -7.54 6.13
C ARG A 124 5.11 -6.53 6.03
N ASN A 125 4.85 -5.27 6.37
CA ASN A 125 5.87 -4.22 6.32
C ASN A 125 6.63 -4.13 7.65
N THR A 126 7.91 -3.77 7.57
CA THR A 126 8.70 -3.32 8.72
C THR A 126 8.79 -1.80 8.69
N ILE A 127 8.21 -1.13 9.70
CA ILE A 127 8.02 0.33 9.74
C ILE A 127 8.72 0.90 10.97
N GLY A 128 9.73 1.75 10.75
CA GLY A 128 10.52 2.38 11.81
C GLY A 128 9.81 3.54 12.54
N GLY A 129 8.76 4.09 11.94
CA GLY A 129 7.91 5.14 12.50
C GLY A 129 6.54 4.64 12.95
N SER A 130 5.56 5.54 12.91
CA SER A 130 4.14 5.25 13.14
C SER A 130 3.37 5.13 11.84
N VAL A 131 2.20 4.49 11.90
CA VAL A 131 1.24 4.38 10.81
C VAL A 131 0.00 5.22 11.15
N SER A 132 -0.35 6.14 10.26
CA SER A 132 -1.64 6.83 10.25
C SER A 132 -2.39 6.45 8.99
N TYR A 133 -3.50 5.74 9.16
CA TYR A 133 -4.29 5.17 8.08
C TYR A 133 -5.74 5.65 8.20
N SER A 134 -6.08 6.73 7.51
CA SER A 134 -7.34 7.43 7.73
C SER A 134 -8.11 7.71 6.45
N ARG A 135 -9.45 7.72 6.56
CA ARG A 135 -10.35 8.10 5.47
C ARG A 135 -10.14 7.33 4.18
N VAL A 136 -9.52 6.14 4.24
CA VAL A 136 -9.35 5.26 3.09
C VAL A 136 -10.70 4.66 2.74
N LYS A 137 -11.04 4.70 1.45
CA LYS A 137 -12.28 4.13 0.94
C LYS A 137 -11.96 3.02 -0.05
N ALA A 138 -12.31 1.79 0.28
CA ALA A 138 -12.11 0.67 -0.62
C ALA A 138 -13.45 0.06 -1.04
N ASN A 139 -13.45 -0.69 -2.13
CA ASN A 139 -14.67 -1.21 -2.72
C ASN A 139 -15.21 -2.37 -1.87
N THR A 140 -16.33 -2.14 -1.17
CA THR A 140 -16.98 -3.15 -0.35
C THR A 140 -17.81 -4.19 -1.12
N SER A 141 -17.69 -4.24 -2.44
CA SER A 141 -18.53 -5.05 -3.32
C SER A 141 -17.73 -5.87 -4.33
N SER A 142 -16.41 -5.73 -4.38
CA SER A 142 -15.54 -6.54 -5.24
C SER A 142 -14.88 -7.65 -4.42
N GLY A 143 -15.33 -8.89 -4.59
CA GLY A 143 -14.38 -10.01 -4.55
C GLY A 143 -13.51 -9.95 -5.82
N SER A 144 -12.31 -10.54 -5.78
CA SER A 144 -11.45 -10.62 -6.97
C SER A 144 -12.23 -11.25 -8.15
N ASN A 145 -12.09 -10.72 -9.36
CA ASN A 145 -12.72 -11.26 -10.59
C ASN A 145 -14.27 -11.35 -10.58
N GLY A 146 -14.97 -10.42 -9.91
CA GLY A 146 -16.43 -10.40 -9.89
C GLY A 146 -17.05 -11.53 -9.05
N GLN A 147 -16.25 -12.15 -8.18
CA GLN A 147 -16.75 -13.10 -7.20
C GLN A 147 -17.60 -12.39 -6.13
N PRO A 148 -18.58 -13.10 -5.53
CA PRO A 148 -19.29 -12.61 -4.36
C PRO A 148 -18.32 -12.16 -3.27
N LEU A 149 -18.76 -11.25 -2.41
CA LEU A 149 -18.01 -10.83 -1.24
C LEU A 149 -17.43 -12.03 -0.49
N ASP A 150 -16.14 -11.97 -0.15
CA ASP A 150 -15.50 -12.94 0.72
C ASP A 150 -16.41 -13.18 1.96
N PRO A 151 -16.72 -14.42 2.34
CA PRO A 151 -17.44 -14.73 3.57
C PRO A 151 -16.87 -14.07 4.84
N GLN A 152 -15.63 -13.59 4.81
CA GLN A 152 -14.96 -12.84 5.88
C GLN A 152 -15.33 -11.34 5.93
N GLY A 153 -16.08 -10.82 4.95
CA GLY A 153 -16.41 -9.40 4.79
C GLY A 153 -15.79 -8.79 3.54
N PRO A 154 -16.03 -7.50 3.25
CA PRO A 154 -15.44 -6.83 2.09
C PRO A 154 -13.92 -6.79 2.17
N ASP A 155 -13.26 -7.73 1.50
CA ASP A 155 -11.81 -7.87 1.44
C ASP A 155 -11.13 -6.81 0.58
N SER A 156 -11.25 -5.57 1.02
CA SER A 156 -10.89 -4.40 0.23
C SER A 156 -9.99 -3.44 0.99
N ASN A 157 -9.90 -3.58 2.32
CA ASN A 157 -9.07 -2.73 3.14
C ASN A 157 -8.33 -3.57 4.19
N GLU A 158 -7.10 -3.94 3.90
CA GLU A 158 -6.34 -4.89 4.69
C GLU A 158 -5.14 -4.25 5.38
N ILE A 159 -4.96 -4.56 6.67
CA ILE A 159 -3.75 -4.23 7.42
C ILE A 159 -3.39 -5.45 8.25
N VAL A 160 -2.36 -6.19 7.83
CA VAL A 160 -1.98 -7.46 8.45
C VAL A 160 -0.47 -7.63 8.53
N ALA A 161 -0.03 -8.32 9.58
CA ALA A 161 1.35 -8.78 9.78
C ALA A 161 2.44 -7.68 9.76
N ASN A 162 2.11 -6.41 10.02
CA ASN A 162 3.11 -5.36 10.05
C ASN A 162 3.87 -5.33 11.39
N THR A 163 5.17 -5.04 11.33
CA THR A 163 5.97 -4.66 12.50
C THR A 163 6.18 -3.15 12.49
N ILE A 164 5.54 -2.46 13.43
CA ILE A 164 5.51 -1.01 13.53
C ILE A 164 6.18 -0.60 14.84
N ARG A 165 7.26 0.17 14.77
CA ARG A 165 7.96 0.65 15.97
C ARG A 165 7.10 1.63 16.77
N GLY A 166 6.34 2.48 16.07
CA GLY A 166 5.45 3.48 16.65
C GLY A 166 4.02 2.98 16.87
N ALA A 167 3.05 3.89 16.75
CA ALA A 167 1.63 3.57 16.87
C ALA A 167 1.02 3.16 15.53
N LEU A 168 -0.02 2.33 15.57
CA LEU A 168 -0.93 2.08 14.44
C LEU A 168 -2.26 2.77 14.72
N VAL A 169 -2.63 3.74 13.89
CA VAL A 169 -3.79 4.60 14.15
C VAL A 169 -4.71 4.62 12.93
N CYS A 170 -5.97 4.21 13.12
CA CYS A 170 -6.93 4.11 12.01
C CYS A 170 -8.26 4.80 12.30
N TRP A 171 -8.70 5.68 11.41
CA TRP A 171 -9.93 6.45 11.59
C TRP A 171 -10.67 6.75 10.29
N GLY A 172 -12.00 6.61 10.31
CA GLY A 172 -12.87 7.03 9.22
C GLY A 172 -12.69 6.24 7.93
N ASN A 173 -12.06 5.06 7.98
CA ASN A 173 -11.92 4.17 6.83
C ASN A 173 -13.25 3.47 6.54
N THR A 174 -13.49 3.16 5.28
CA THR A 174 -14.69 2.43 4.82
C THR A 174 -14.31 1.44 3.71
N PRO A 175 -14.36 0.13 3.95
CA PRO A 175 -14.68 -0.51 5.23
C PRO A 175 -13.60 -0.23 6.29
N ALA A 176 -13.89 -0.57 7.54
CA ALA A 176 -12.85 -0.60 8.58
C ALA A 176 -11.76 -1.60 8.16
N PRO A 177 -10.47 -1.36 8.47
CA PRO A 177 -9.43 -2.28 8.04
C PRO A 177 -9.57 -3.65 8.73
N GLN A 178 -9.23 -4.71 8.02
CA GLN A 178 -9.32 -6.10 8.46
C GLN A 178 -8.01 -6.86 8.20
N PHE A 179 -7.90 -8.10 8.70
CA PHE A 179 -6.76 -8.97 8.35
C PHE A 179 -6.83 -9.47 6.91
N GLY A 180 -8.05 -9.78 6.45
CA GLY A 180 -8.33 -10.32 5.13
C GLY A 180 -7.72 -11.70 4.88
N ASP A 181 -7.57 -12.11 3.60
CA ASP A 181 -7.24 -13.49 3.21
C ASP A 181 -5.88 -13.64 2.51
N ALA A 182 -5.06 -12.59 2.51
CA ALA A 182 -3.83 -12.43 1.73
C ALA A 182 -2.63 -13.37 2.07
N GLY A 183 -2.91 -14.60 2.49
CA GLY A 183 -1.96 -15.71 2.64
C GLY A 183 -1.18 -15.72 3.95
N ASP A 184 -1.50 -14.81 4.86
CA ASP A 184 -0.86 -14.74 6.16
C ASP A 184 -1.38 -15.86 7.10
N PRO A 185 -0.51 -16.48 7.93
CA PRO A 185 -0.95 -17.52 8.86
C PRO A 185 -2.08 -17.03 9.78
N PRO A 186 -2.99 -17.90 10.26
CA PRO A 186 -4.16 -17.55 11.09
C PRO A 186 -3.88 -16.84 12.45
N CYS A 187 -2.64 -16.41 12.69
CA CYS A 187 -2.19 -15.65 13.86
C CYS A 187 -1.33 -14.42 13.49
N ALA A 188 -1.22 -14.05 12.21
CA ALA A 188 -0.41 -12.92 11.79
C ALA A 188 -1.12 -11.61 12.20
N THR A 189 -0.58 -10.96 13.22
CA THR A 189 -1.17 -9.73 13.79
C THR A 189 -0.26 -8.54 13.55
N ASN A 190 -0.81 -7.33 13.61
CA ASN A 190 0.03 -6.14 13.62
C ASN A 190 0.64 -5.95 15.00
N HIS A 191 1.97 -5.79 15.02
CA HIS A 191 2.71 -5.41 16.21
C HIS A 191 3.03 -3.92 16.15
N ALA A 192 2.43 -3.13 17.05
CA ALA A 192 2.68 -1.69 17.16
C ALA A 192 3.25 -1.34 18.54
N GLY A 193 4.49 -0.85 18.58
CA GLY A 193 5.22 -0.56 19.82
C GLY A 193 4.57 0.51 20.73
N CYS A 194 3.76 1.40 20.16
CA CYS A 194 2.98 2.41 20.91
C CYS A 194 1.46 2.16 20.87
N GLY A 195 1.06 0.91 20.61
CA GLY A 195 -0.33 0.48 20.61
C GLY A 195 -1.08 0.70 19.30
N LYS A 196 -2.28 0.13 19.25
CA LYS A 196 -3.21 0.18 18.11
C LYS A 196 -4.46 0.95 18.52
N TRP A 197 -4.92 1.86 17.66
CA TRP A 197 -5.97 2.82 18.00
C TRP A 197 -7.04 2.92 16.91
N GLY A 198 -8.26 3.27 17.33
CA GLY A 198 -9.40 3.45 16.45
C GLY A 198 -9.84 2.14 15.80
N GLN A 199 -10.12 2.17 14.50
CA GLN A 199 -10.60 1.00 13.76
C GLN A 199 -9.59 -0.15 13.72
N CYS A 200 -8.31 0.11 14.00
CA CYS A 200 -7.26 -0.92 14.03
C CYS A 200 -6.96 -1.46 15.43
N ALA A 201 -7.71 -1.08 16.47
CA ALA A 201 -7.42 -1.48 17.85
C ALA A 201 -7.39 -3.01 18.06
N ASN A 202 -8.15 -3.75 17.23
CA ASN A 202 -8.26 -5.21 17.29
C ASN A 202 -7.50 -5.94 16.17
N LEU A 203 -6.73 -5.22 15.32
CA LEU A 203 -5.88 -5.81 14.28
C LEU A 203 -4.51 -6.20 14.80
#